data_AF-I8QGD9-F1
#
_entry.id   AF-I8QGD9-F1
#
_cell.length_a   1.000
_cell.length_b   1.000
_cell.length_c   1.000
_cell.angle_alpha   90.00
_cell.angle_beta   90.00
_cell.angle_gamma   90.00
#
_symmetry.space_group_name_H-M   'P 1'
#
loop_
_entity.id
_entity.type
_entity.pdbx_description
1 polymer ?
#
loop_
_entity_poly.entity_id
_entity_poly.type
_entity_poly.pdbx_seq_one_letter_code
_entity_poly.pdbx_strand_id
1 'polypeptide(L)'
;MTAPIPGDGDPRGSYPYFIDPAPMRITVSAGWWRFLATTGADDARAVTAQLLGWPAEDGEPPLIVSVARPSLADLEQTLGFPLPQAVGATLASSPPRNDLVLPGPFGGWQVAQAQLLLDIGLDWDERPWRASRVDLAGREPATYGRLLHVDPPLRTWQHDPYRVDIVSATPGGDGLAGGGHALTYRVCLNGDVIFAGQDALIPAESDPRSDDAVRRVIDRVIDQPWDRGEASFAQQSFLDVNRERLALRALRLTPPYSGGTRILVNLPGGLTATGVVRGPVVRGGRTAGYLWRPDVADLPGHPGHRRPDYVLHADADQVRDTLAAKDTAVDGPDGPVVLTFGATIATVDDPRFDRGTVLRAVDDAGRLAYDVQPIDDPRVCYRLDVHDVIPLTGTAWPTIDRLLLARDIDRVPLIPGEILVAVREVAVMPDVDPPVAGALVREALLSADRVLDPDAPFWPAHPAFSDVPQAADVSGLPPVAGATGPPGIPSPRLPEPPEGPGFGAMGPDL
;
A
#
# COMPACT_ATOMS: atom_id res chain seq x y z
N MET A 1 34.07 -15.79 -3.87
CA MET A 1 33.83 -15.15 -5.17
C MET A 1 33.84 -13.65 -4.93
N THR A 2 34.89 -12.97 -5.39
CA THR A 2 35.06 -11.52 -5.30
C THR A 2 34.06 -10.84 -6.22
N ALA A 3 33.16 -10.02 -5.67
CA ALA A 3 32.22 -9.23 -6.44
C ALA A 3 32.97 -8.26 -7.36
N PRO A 4 32.47 -7.97 -8.58
CA PRO A 4 33.08 -6.99 -9.45
C PRO A 4 32.96 -5.59 -8.81
N ILE A 5 34.09 -4.88 -8.78
CA ILE A 5 34.16 -3.46 -8.46
C ILE A 5 33.31 -2.73 -9.53
N PRO A 6 32.40 -1.81 -9.15
CA PRO A 6 31.63 -1.04 -10.12
C PRO A 6 32.57 -0.25 -11.03
N GLY A 7 32.31 -0.28 -12.35
CA GLY A 7 33.18 0.34 -13.35
C GLY A 7 33.36 1.85 -13.17
N ASP A 8 34.52 2.32 -13.62
CA ASP A 8 34.89 3.74 -13.76
C ASP A 8 33.73 4.55 -14.35
N GLY A 9 33.04 5.33 -13.51
CA GLY A 9 32.00 6.28 -13.95
C GLY A 9 30.78 6.42 -13.06
N ASP A 10 30.53 5.50 -12.11
CA ASP A 10 29.48 5.71 -11.09
C ASP A 10 30.08 6.45 -9.87
N PRO A 11 29.69 7.70 -9.56
CA PRO A 11 30.14 8.38 -8.34
C PRO A 11 29.75 7.63 -7.05
N ARG A 12 28.84 6.65 -7.10
CA ARG A 12 28.54 5.73 -5.99
C ARG A 12 29.64 4.69 -5.73
N GLY A 13 30.64 4.59 -6.61
CA GLY A 13 31.91 3.89 -6.39
C GLY A 13 32.86 4.61 -5.43
N SER A 14 32.46 5.76 -4.87
CA SER A 14 33.26 6.61 -4.00
C SER A 14 33.78 5.84 -2.77
N TYR A 15 35.11 5.81 -2.61
CA TYR A 15 35.82 5.11 -1.54
C TYR A 15 35.34 5.47 -0.12
N PRO A 16 35.02 6.74 0.23
CA PRO A 16 34.53 7.14 1.55
C PRO A 16 33.27 6.41 2.01
N TYR A 17 32.32 6.12 1.12
CA TYR A 17 31.12 5.37 1.48
C TYR A 17 31.47 3.98 2.02
N PHE A 18 32.30 3.24 1.28
CA PHE A 18 32.61 1.84 1.59
C PHE A 18 33.49 1.68 2.84
N ILE A 19 34.36 2.65 3.14
CA ILE A 19 35.21 2.63 4.32
C ILE A 19 34.56 3.24 5.57
N ASP A 20 33.40 3.91 5.44
CA ASP A 20 32.70 4.50 6.58
C ASP A 20 32.36 3.40 7.62
N PRO A 21 32.86 3.50 8.86
CA PRO A 21 32.69 2.48 9.88
C PRO A 21 31.31 2.49 10.55
N ALA A 22 30.37 3.34 10.10
CA ALA A 22 29.01 3.36 10.61
C ALA A 22 28.35 1.97 10.48
N PRO A 23 27.63 1.51 11.51
CA PRO A 23 26.99 0.20 11.49
C PRO A 23 25.85 0.12 10.47
N MET A 24 25.38 1.26 9.97
CA MET A 24 24.35 1.34 8.96
C MET A 24 24.57 2.54 8.04
N ARG A 25 24.43 2.29 6.73
CA ARG A 25 24.49 3.31 5.67
C ARG A 25 23.40 3.09 4.61
N ILE A 26 22.84 4.16 4.04
CA ILE A 26 21.89 4.12 2.92
C ILE A 26 22.31 5.15 1.86
N THR A 27 22.46 4.74 0.59
CA THR A 27 22.76 5.68 -0.51
C THR A 27 21.53 6.45 -0.96
N VAL A 28 21.69 7.72 -1.31
CA VAL A 28 20.69 8.58 -1.95
C VAL A 28 21.33 9.34 -3.11
N SER A 29 20.56 10.09 -3.91
CA SER A 29 21.14 10.86 -5.02
C SER A 29 22.15 11.91 -4.53
N ALA A 30 21.83 12.59 -3.43
CA ALA A 30 22.67 13.64 -2.83
C ALA A 30 23.92 13.11 -2.10
N GLY A 31 23.99 11.83 -1.75
CA GLY A 31 25.04 11.30 -0.90
C GLY A 31 24.70 9.95 -0.25
N TRP A 32 25.06 9.78 1.02
CA TRP A 32 24.56 8.68 1.83
C TRP A 32 24.18 9.13 3.23
N TRP A 33 23.11 8.54 3.73
CA TRP A 33 22.81 8.56 5.15
C TRP A 33 23.68 7.55 5.87
N ARG A 34 24.16 7.92 7.05
CA ARG A 34 24.67 6.99 8.04
C ARG A 34 23.92 7.14 9.35
N PHE A 35 23.73 6.02 10.04
CA PHE A 35 22.98 5.96 11.28
C PHE A 35 23.83 5.36 12.38
N LEU A 36 23.83 6.01 13.54
CA LEU A 36 24.68 5.71 14.68
C LEU A 36 23.80 5.56 15.93
N ALA A 37 24.03 4.52 16.72
CA ALA A 37 23.63 4.56 18.12
C ALA A 37 24.54 5.58 18.82
N THR A 38 23.97 6.50 19.59
CA THR A 38 24.71 7.55 20.32
C THR A 38 24.18 7.69 21.74
N THR A 39 24.81 8.53 22.55
CA THR A 39 24.27 8.96 23.85
C THR A 39 23.80 10.40 23.74
N GLY A 40 22.58 10.67 24.20
CA GLY A 40 22.01 12.01 24.28
C GLY A 40 22.60 12.83 25.43
N ALA A 41 22.09 14.05 25.61
CA ALA A 41 22.56 14.98 26.64
C ALA A 41 22.36 14.47 28.08
N ASP A 42 21.35 13.62 28.30
CA ASP A 42 21.04 13.01 29.60
C ASP A 42 21.67 11.62 29.77
N ASP A 43 22.72 11.31 28.99
CA ASP A 43 23.35 9.98 28.88
C ASP A 43 22.39 8.85 28.43
N ALA A 44 21.14 9.17 28.11
CA ALA A 44 20.18 8.24 27.53
C ALA A 44 20.61 7.82 26.12
N ARG A 45 20.29 6.58 25.73
CA ARG A 45 20.55 6.11 24.37
C ARG A 45 19.74 6.94 23.37
N ALA A 46 20.40 7.36 22.30
CA ALA A 46 19.81 8.09 21.19
C ALA A 46 20.21 7.43 19.86
N VAL A 47 19.58 7.87 18.78
CA VAL A 47 19.96 7.53 17.42
C VAL A 47 20.29 8.82 16.67
N THR A 48 21.47 8.87 16.06
CA THR A 48 21.90 9.99 15.23
C THR A 48 21.91 9.58 13.77
N ALA A 49 21.28 10.38 12.90
CA ALA A 49 21.39 10.28 11.45
C ALA A 49 22.22 11.45 10.91
N GLN A 50 23.12 11.16 9.97
CA GLN A 50 23.91 12.16 9.27
C GLN A 50 23.85 11.90 7.76
N LEU A 51 23.51 12.93 6.98
CA LEU A 51 23.59 12.90 5.52
C LEU A 51 24.94 13.48 5.11
N LEU A 52 25.77 12.64 4.49
CA LEU A 52 27.07 13.00 3.95
C LEU A 52 26.95 13.10 2.43
N GLY A 53 27.34 14.24 1.87
CA GLY A 53 27.34 14.44 0.43
C GLY A 53 28.42 13.63 -0.29
N TRP A 54 28.20 13.33 -1.56
CA TRP A 54 29.24 12.73 -2.39
C TRP A 54 30.45 13.68 -2.45
N PRO A 55 31.68 13.20 -2.19
CA PRO A 55 32.87 14.04 -2.23
C PRO A 55 33.18 14.45 -3.67
N ALA A 56 33.65 15.69 -3.85
CA ALA A 56 34.27 16.11 -5.12
C ALA A 56 35.70 15.57 -5.17
N GLU A 57 36.03 14.80 -6.23
CA GLU A 57 37.28 14.11 -6.64
C GLU A 57 38.35 13.71 -5.59
N ASP A 58 38.64 14.47 -4.53
CA ASP A 58 39.60 14.15 -3.45
C ASP A 58 39.23 14.76 -2.06
N GLY A 59 38.00 15.26 -1.87
CA GLY A 59 37.57 15.94 -0.65
C GLY A 59 37.01 15.01 0.45
N GLU A 60 37.01 15.49 1.70
CA GLU A 60 36.15 14.91 2.74
C GLU A 60 34.67 15.11 2.36
N PRO A 61 33.80 14.11 2.62
CA PRO A 61 32.40 14.23 2.29
C PRO A 61 31.76 15.33 3.15
N PRO A 62 31.09 16.33 2.54
CA PRO A 62 30.47 17.42 3.29
C PRO A 62 29.30 16.89 4.12
N LEU A 63 29.21 17.31 5.39
CA LEU A 63 28.03 17.07 6.22
C LEU A 63 26.90 18.01 5.80
N ILE A 64 25.81 17.46 5.29
CA ILE A 64 24.63 18.21 4.82
C ILE A 64 23.63 18.38 5.98
N VAL A 65 23.27 17.26 6.62
CA VAL A 65 22.29 17.21 7.70
C VAL A 65 22.82 16.34 8.84
N SER A 66 22.58 16.74 10.08
CA SER A 66 22.84 15.93 11.27
C SER A 66 21.71 16.10 12.27
N VAL A 67 21.13 14.99 12.70
CA VAL A 67 20.01 15.00 13.64
C VAL A 67 20.09 13.83 14.61
N ALA A 68 19.85 14.12 15.89
CA ALA A 68 19.80 13.12 16.95
C ALA A 68 18.40 13.08 17.57
N ARG A 69 17.89 11.88 17.82
CA ARG A 69 16.57 11.67 18.43
C ARG A 69 16.60 10.53 19.47
N PRO A 70 15.72 10.56 20.48
CA PRO A 70 15.69 9.54 21.53
C PRO A 70 15.32 8.14 21.01
N SER A 71 14.48 8.05 19.98
CA SER A 71 14.04 6.78 19.42
C SER A 71 14.13 6.75 17.89
N LEU A 72 14.04 5.54 17.32
CA LEU A 72 13.98 5.36 15.87
C LEU A 72 12.69 5.93 15.28
N ALA A 73 11.57 5.85 16.00
CA ALA A 73 10.30 6.43 15.58
C ALA A 73 10.40 7.96 15.48
N ASP A 74 10.97 8.61 16.49
CA ASP A 74 11.21 10.07 16.47
C ASP A 74 12.11 10.47 15.30
N LEU A 75 13.08 9.61 14.96
CA LEU A 75 13.99 9.83 13.84
C LEU A 75 13.28 9.69 12.49
N GLU A 76 12.47 8.64 12.28
CA GLU A 76 11.64 8.48 11.08
C GLU A 76 10.70 9.65 10.89
N GLN A 77 10.04 10.09 11.96
CA GLN A 77 9.18 11.28 11.96
C GLN A 77 9.94 12.54 11.54
N THR A 78 11.18 12.69 12.02
CA THR A 78 12.00 13.87 11.71
C THR A 78 12.54 13.84 10.29
N LEU A 79 12.91 12.66 9.79
CA LEU A 79 13.47 12.49 8.44
C LEU A 79 12.38 12.44 7.36
N GLY A 80 11.14 12.12 7.72
CA GLY A 80 10.02 12.04 6.79
C GLY A 80 9.98 10.75 5.96
N PHE A 81 10.83 9.75 6.24
CA PHE A 81 10.81 8.45 5.57
C PHE A 81 10.98 7.29 6.54
N PRO A 82 10.40 6.11 6.25
CA PRO A 82 10.49 4.95 7.14
C PRO A 82 11.89 4.35 7.17
N LEU A 83 12.29 3.69 8.26
CA LEU A 83 13.52 2.89 8.28
C LEU A 83 13.14 1.39 8.32
N PRO A 84 13.84 0.51 7.57
CA PRO A 84 13.57 -0.93 7.63
C PRO A 84 13.74 -1.48 9.05
N GLN A 85 12.94 -2.46 9.48
CA GLN A 85 13.01 -2.96 10.87
C GLN A 85 14.40 -3.51 11.24
N ALA A 86 15.09 -4.13 10.27
CA ALA A 86 16.48 -4.56 10.40
C ALA A 86 17.44 -3.45 10.87
N VAL A 87 17.15 -2.18 10.56
CA VAL A 87 17.90 -1.01 11.04
C VAL A 87 17.81 -0.89 12.56
N GLY A 88 16.60 -1.00 13.12
CA GLY A 88 16.38 -0.93 14.56
C GLY A 88 17.16 -2.00 15.31
N ALA A 89 17.12 -3.25 14.82
CA ALA A 89 17.88 -4.36 15.40
C ALA A 89 19.41 -4.14 15.31
N THR A 90 19.90 -3.62 14.18
CA THR A 90 21.32 -3.32 13.97
C THR A 90 21.79 -2.20 14.90
N LEU A 91 21.02 -1.11 15.01
CA LEU A 91 21.36 0.01 15.89
C LEU A 91 21.25 -0.36 17.36
N ALA A 92 20.26 -1.17 17.76
CA ALA A 92 20.07 -1.64 19.14
C ALA A 92 21.22 -2.54 19.62
N SER A 93 21.81 -3.35 18.73
CA SER A 93 22.95 -4.22 19.04
C SER A 93 24.31 -3.55 18.90
N SER A 94 24.38 -2.39 18.24
CA SER A 94 25.62 -1.63 18.07
C SER A 94 26.01 -0.85 19.34
N PRO A 95 27.30 -0.76 19.69
CA PRO A 95 27.76 0.13 20.75
C PRO A 95 27.53 1.61 20.37
N PRO A 96 27.31 2.52 21.33
CA PRO A 96 27.27 3.94 21.04
C PRO A 96 28.56 4.44 20.37
N ARG A 97 28.43 5.22 19.29
CA ARG A 97 29.54 5.75 18.46
C ARG A 97 29.54 7.27 18.40
N ASN A 98 29.64 7.91 19.57
CA ASN A 98 29.75 9.38 19.65
C ASN A 98 31.04 9.89 18.98
N ASP A 99 32.07 9.04 18.88
CA ASP A 99 33.34 9.31 18.18
C ASP A 99 33.16 9.56 16.68
N LEU A 100 32.12 8.98 16.08
CA LEU A 100 31.83 9.11 14.65
C LEU A 100 30.89 10.27 14.35
N VAL A 101 30.28 10.90 15.35
CA VAL A 101 29.37 12.03 15.13
C VAL A 101 30.21 13.24 14.71
N LEU A 102 30.12 13.60 13.43
CA LEU A 102 30.75 14.82 12.95
C LEU A 102 30.07 16.02 13.63
N PRO A 103 30.85 17.04 14.05
CA PRO A 103 30.27 18.28 14.52
C PRO A 103 29.33 18.82 13.44
N GLY A 104 28.15 19.28 13.86
CA GLY A 104 27.16 19.88 12.94
C GLY A 104 27.80 20.97 12.09
N PRO A 105 27.21 21.29 10.93
CA PRO A 105 27.84 22.19 9.96
C PRO A 105 28.22 23.53 10.62
N PHE A 106 29.47 23.94 10.45
CA PHE A 106 30.06 25.05 11.18
C PHE A 106 29.56 26.42 10.67
N GLY A 107 28.64 27.04 11.42
CA GLY A 107 28.21 28.42 11.21
C GLY A 107 26.69 28.58 11.35
N GLY A 108 26.25 29.69 11.93
CA GLY A 108 24.82 29.90 12.25
C GLY A 108 23.87 29.74 11.06
N TRP A 109 24.31 30.09 9.85
CA TRP A 109 23.54 29.89 8.62
C TRP A 109 23.33 28.42 8.26
N GLN A 110 24.37 27.58 8.34
CA GLN A 110 24.29 26.18 7.91
C GLN A 110 23.52 25.32 8.93
N VAL A 111 23.64 25.64 10.22
CA VAL A 111 22.79 25.05 11.27
C VAL A 111 21.33 25.41 11.06
N ALA A 112 21.05 26.69 10.77
CA ALA A 112 19.69 27.14 10.45
C ALA A 112 19.15 26.46 9.19
N GLN A 113 19.98 26.28 8.16
CA GLN A 113 19.60 25.58 6.93
C GLN A 113 19.28 24.10 7.18
N ALA A 114 20.11 23.38 7.94
CA ALA A 114 19.86 21.97 8.26
C ALA A 114 18.56 21.79 9.07
N GLN A 115 18.30 22.67 10.03
CA GLN A 115 17.04 22.64 10.77
C GLN A 115 15.85 23.01 9.88
N LEU A 116 16.00 24.02 9.01
CA LEU A 116 14.96 24.42 8.05
C LEU A 116 14.62 23.28 7.07
N LEU A 117 15.63 22.53 6.59
CA LEU A 117 15.42 21.36 5.73
C LEU A 117 14.59 20.29 6.44
N LEU A 118 14.83 20.04 7.73
CA LEU A 118 14.03 19.09 8.51
C LEU A 118 12.62 19.62 8.79
N ASP A 119 12.47 20.92 9.02
CA ASP A 119 11.17 21.54 9.34
C ASP A 119 10.25 21.65 8.12
N ILE A 120 10.82 21.93 6.94
CA ILE A 120 10.09 21.99 5.65
C ILE A 120 9.94 20.60 5.04
N GLY A 121 10.88 19.69 5.30
CA GLY A 121 10.98 18.36 4.71
C GLY A 121 12.15 18.26 3.73
N LEU A 122 12.80 17.09 3.72
CA LEU A 122 13.94 16.79 2.84
C LEU A 122 13.54 16.81 1.36
N ASP A 123 14.48 17.15 0.48
CA ASP A 123 14.27 17.04 -0.97
C ASP A 123 14.29 15.57 -1.44
N TRP A 124 13.73 15.30 -2.63
CA TRP A 124 13.68 13.94 -3.19
C TRP A 124 15.06 13.29 -3.32
N ASP A 125 16.09 14.07 -3.65
CA ASP A 125 17.47 13.59 -3.80
C ASP A 125 18.14 13.22 -2.48
N GLU A 126 17.60 13.70 -1.36
CA GLU A 126 18.09 13.45 -0.01
C GLU A 126 17.38 12.25 0.65
N ARG A 127 16.36 11.69 -0.01
CA ARG A 127 15.56 10.59 0.50
C ARG A 127 15.99 9.26 -0.11
N PRO A 128 15.93 8.16 0.67
CA PRO A 128 16.11 6.83 0.09
C PRO A 128 14.94 6.51 -0.85
N TRP A 129 15.27 5.87 -1.95
CA TRP A 129 14.30 5.31 -2.89
C TRP A 129 14.47 3.79 -2.94
N ARG A 130 13.54 3.06 -3.55
CA ARG A 130 13.51 1.59 -3.52
C ARG A 130 14.81 0.90 -3.96
N ALA A 131 15.55 1.44 -4.92
CA ALA A 131 16.83 0.88 -5.36
C ALA A 131 18.05 1.47 -4.63
N SER A 132 17.85 2.35 -3.64
CA SER A 132 18.92 2.80 -2.75
C SER A 132 19.60 1.59 -2.11
N ARG A 133 20.93 1.55 -2.16
CA ARG A 133 21.72 0.53 -1.49
C ARG A 133 21.72 0.78 0.02
N VAL A 134 21.57 -0.30 0.78
CA VAL A 134 21.65 -0.33 2.24
C VAL A 134 22.74 -1.30 2.66
N ASP A 135 23.68 -0.81 3.46
CA ASP A 135 24.72 -1.60 4.09
C ASP A 135 24.46 -1.67 5.60
N LEU A 136 24.23 -2.87 6.13
CA LEU A 136 24.03 -3.15 7.56
C LEU A 136 25.21 -3.97 8.10
N ALA A 137 25.75 -3.59 9.25
CA ALA A 137 26.85 -4.32 9.89
C ALA A 137 26.49 -5.79 10.09
N GLY A 138 27.37 -6.68 9.62
CA GLY A 138 27.20 -8.13 9.76
C GLY A 138 26.17 -8.75 8.82
N ARG A 139 25.65 -8.03 7.82
CA ARG A 139 24.72 -8.55 6.81
C ARG A 139 25.22 -8.27 5.39
N GLU A 140 24.73 -9.04 4.44
CA GLU A 140 24.95 -8.74 3.02
C GLU A 140 24.22 -7.44 2.62
N PRO A 141 24.79 -6.67 1.68
CA PRO A 141 24.13 -5.46 1.18
C PRO A 141 22.81 -5.80 0.50
N ALA A 142 21.79 -4.98 0.74
CA ALA A 142 20.47 -5.11 0.13
C ALA A 142 20.00 -3.76 -0.40
N THR A 143 18.90 -3.74 -1.15
CA THR A 143 18.24 -2.48 -1.51
C THR A 143 17.26 -2.08 -0.41
N TYR A 144 16.98 -0.79 -0.33
CA TYR A 144 16.04 -0.22 0.63
C TYR A 144 14.62 -0.75 0.42
N GLY A 145 14.17 -0.86 -0.83
CA GLY A 145 12.89 -1.45 -1.20
C GLY A 145 12.80 -2.92 -0.80
N ARG A 146 13.86 -3.71 -1.03
CA ARG A 146 13.92 -5.11 -0.60
C ARG A 146 13.78 -5.27 0.90
N LEU A 147 14.49 -4.44 1.68
CA LEU A 147 14.43 -4.50 3.13
C LEU A 147 13.04 -4.11 3.67
N LEU A 148 12.38 -3.11 3.07
CA LEU A 148 10.99 -2.77 3.42
C LEU A 148 10.00 -3.88 3.02
N HIS A 149 10.28 -4.59 1.93
CA HIS A 149 9.42 -5.67 1.44
C HIS A 149 9.50 -6.94 2.31
N VAL A 150 10.69 -7.34 2.76
CA VAL A 150 10.87 -8.56 3.56
C VAL A 150 10.46 -8.38 5.03
N ASP A 151 10.46 -7.15 5.54
CA ASP A 151 10.03 -6.80 6.90
C ASP A 151 8.79 -5.87 6.89
N PRO A 152 7.63 -6.31 6.36
CA PRO A 152 6.46 -5.46 6.23
C PRO A 152 5.88 -5.09 7.62
N PRO A 153 5.16 -3.96 7.72
CA PRO A 153 4.38 -3.65 8.92
C PRO A 153 3.41 -4.78 9.29
N LEU A 154 3.10 -4.94 10.59
CA LEU A 154 2.07 -5.88 11.05
C LEU A 154 0.72 -5.64 10.36
N ARG A 155 0.40 -4.38 10.08
CA ARG A 155 -0.81 -3.94 9.38
C ARG A 155 -0.59 -2.60 8.70
N THR A 156 -1.04 -2.48 7.45
CA THR A 156 -1.07 -1.22 6.71
C THR A 156 -2.50 -0.87 6.33
N TRP A 157 -3.03 0.24 6.86
CA TRP A 157 -4.26 0.84 6.39
C TRP A 157 -3.94 1.97 5.42
N GLN A 158 -4.64 2.01 4.28
CA GLN A 158 -4.44 3.06 3.27
C GLN A 158 -5.79 3.62 2.83
N HIS A 159 -5.85 4.94 2.75
CA HIS A 159 -6.96 5.71 2.19
C HIS A 159 -6.37 6.96 1.54
N ASP A 160 -6.02 6.86 0.26
CA ASP A 160 -5.23 7.88 -0.44
C ASP A 160 -5.73 9.31 -0.15
N PRO A 161 -4.84 10.22 0.27
CA PRO A 161 -3.37 10.10 0.31
C PRO A 161 -2.78 9.56 1.63
N TYR A 162 -3.61 9.10 2.59
CA TYR A 162 -3.15 8.70 3.92
C TYR A 162 -2.78 7.22 3.99
N ARG A 163 -1.75 6.93 4.78
CA ARG A 163 -1.40 5.57 5.19
C ARG A 163 -1.12 5.52 6.68
N VAL A 164 -1.61 4.50 7.37
CA VAL A 164 -1.25 4.20 8.75
C VAL A 164 -0.63 2.80 8.78
N ASP A 165 0.63 2.73 9.18
CA ASP A 165 1.35 1.49 9.36
C ASP A 165 1.46 1.19 10.85
N ILE A 166 1.04 0.00 11.27
CA ILE A 166 1.36 -0.57 12.58
C ILE A 166 2.58 -1.44 12.35
N VAL A 167 3.74 -0.96 12.76
CA VAL A 167 5.05 -1.57 12.48
C VAL A 167 5.27 -2.78 13.38
N SER A 168 5.01 -2.61 14.68
CA SER A 168 5.16 -3.67 15.68
C SER A 168 4.24 -3.40 16.88
N ALA A 169 4.04 -4.44 17.70
CA ALA A 169 3.32 -4.33 18.96
C ALA A 169 4.17 -4.97 20.07
N THR A 170 4.44 -4.23 21.14
CA THR A 170 5.16 -4.71 22.32
C THR A 170 4.20 -4.79 23.50
N PRO A 171 4.31 -5.81 24.36
CA PRO A 171 3.57 -5.81 25.64
C PRO A 171 3.94 -4.56 26.44
N GLY A 172 2.94 -3.80 26.87
CA GLY A 172 3.10 -2.65 27.74
C GLY A 172 3.61 -3.10 29.10
N GLY A 173 4.57 -2.36 29.68
CA GLY A 173 5.09 -2.67 31.01
C GLY A 173 4.02 -2.59 32.11
N ASP A 174 4.29 -3.24 33.25
CA ASP A 174 3.41 -3.45 34.41
C ASP A 174 2.75 -2.16 35.00
N GLY A 175 3.12 -0.97 34.53
CA GLY A 175 2.59 0.32 34.99
C GLY A 175 1.25 0.74 34.38
N LEU A 176 0.79 0.08 33.31
CA LEU A 176 -0.54 0.28 32.75
C LEU A 176 -1.49 -0.76 33.38
N ALA A 177 -2.35 -0.31 34.29
CA ALA A 177 -3.37 -1.16 34.92
C ALA A 177 -4.25 -1.81 33.83
N GLY A 178 -3.91 -3.03 33.42
CA GLY A 178 -4.59 -3.77 32.34
C GLY A 178 -3.71 -4.53 31.35
N GLY A 179 -2.38 -4.40 31.39
CA GLY A 179 -1.47 -5.27 30.61
C GLY A 179 -1.61 -5.16 29.08
N GLY A 180 -1.92 -3.97 28.55
CA GLY A 180 -2.14 -3.73 27.12
C GLY A 180 -0.89 -3.83 26.24
N HIS A 181 -1.04 -3.64 24.93
CA HIS A 181 0.08 -3.52 23.99
C HIS A 181 0.37 -2.05 23.66
N ALA A 182 1.66 -1.70 23.58
CA ALA A 182 2.13 -0.46 22.97
C ALA A 182 2.45 -0.71 21.49
N LEU A 183 1.84 0.08 20.62
CA LEU A 183 2.02 -0.01 19.18
C LEU A 183 3.11 0.93 18.71
N THR A 184 4.04 0.42 17.93
CA THR A 184 4.92 1.23 17.07
C THR A 184 4.21 1.50 15.77
N TYR A 185 4.04 2.76 15.40
CA TYR A 185 3.25 3.15 14.24
C TYR A 185 3.90 4.25 13.41
N ARG A 186 3.43 4.38 12.17
CA ARG A 186 3.71 5.48 11.25
C ARG A 186 2.39 5.98 10.66
N VAL A 187 2.23 7.29 10.57
CA VAL A 187 1.16 7.93 9.80
C VAL A 187 1.82 8.72 8.69
N CYS A 188 1.50 8.33 7.45
CA CYS A 188 2.10 8.89 6.26
C CYS A 188 1.11 9.70 5.43
N LEU A 189 1.64 10.69 4.72
CA LEU A 189 0.95 11.46 3.69
C LEU A 189 1.77 11.39 2.40
N ASN A 190 1.20 10.89 1.30
CA ASN A 190 1.89 10.75 0.01
C ASN A 190 3.23 9.96 0.10
N GLY A 191 3.32 9.01 1.02
CA GLY A 191 4.53 8.21 1.27
C GLY A 191 5.45 8.75 2.37
N ASP A 192 5.30 10.02 2.74
CA ASP A 192 6.14 10.68 3.75
C ASP A 192 5.63 10.41 5.15
N VAL A 193 6.52 10.06 6.08
CA VAL A 193 6.19 9.86 7.50
C VAL A 193 5.97 11.22 8.16
N ILE A 194 4.74 11.52 8.56
CA ILE A 194 4.38 12.78 9.25
C ILE A 194 4.35 12.57 10.77
N PHE A 195 3.85 11.43 11.21
CA PHE A 195 3.89 11.02 12.61
C PHE A 195 4.47 9.62 12.72
N ALA A 196 5.31 9.40 13.72
CA ALA A 196 5.72 8.07 14.12
C ALA A 196 5.89 8.03 15.63
N GLY A 197 5.51 6.91 16.24
CA GLY A 197 5.50 6.78 17.68
C GLY A 197 5.50 5.34 18.14
N GLN A 198 5.61 5.14 19.45
CA GLN A 198 5.59 3.84 20.13
C GLN A 198 4.66 3.83 21.34
N ASP A 199 3.67 4.71 21.33
CA ASP A 199 2.89 5.13 22.50
C ASP A 199 1.37 4.98 22.31
N ALA A 200 0.91 4.48 21.16
CA ALA A 200 -0.50 4.14 20.96
C ALA A 200 -0.82 2.83 21.69
N LEU A 201 -1.75 2.87 22.64
CA LEU A 201 -2.07 1.74 23.50
C LEU A 201 -3.34 1.03 23.05
N ILE A 202 -3.31 -0.30 23.02
CA ILE A 202 -4.49 -1.16 22.83
C ILE A 202 -4.61 -2.16 23.99
N PRO A 203 -5.84 -2.64 24.31
CA PRO A 203 -6.04 -3.68 25.30
C PRO A 203 -5.28 -4.97 24.96
N ALA A 204 -4.93 -5.77 25.98
CA ALA A 204 -4.12 -6.99 25.84
C ALA A 204 -4.78 -8.05 24.95
N GLU A 205 -6.11 -8.11 25.01
CA GLU A 205 -6.96 -9.03 24.26
C GLU A 205 -7.23 -8.56 22.82
N SER A 206 -6.82 -7.35 22.46
CA SER A 206 -7.05 -6.78 21.13
C SER A 206 -5.95 -7.20 20.16
N ASP A 207 -6.33 -7.65 18.96
CA ASP A 207 -5.39 -7.95 17.88
C ASP A 207 -4.74 -6.64 17.36
N PRO A 208 -3.41 -6.51 17.39
CA PRO A 208 -2.70 -5.36 16.81
C PRO A 208 -2.93 -5.16 15.31
N ARG A 209 -3.46 -6.16 14.60
CA ARG A 209 -3.81 -6.06 13.17
C ARG A 209 -5.24 -5.59 12.90
N SER A 210 -6.04 -5.41 13.95
CA SER A 210 -7.45 -5.05 13.83
C SER A 210 -7.68 -3.60 13.40
N ASP A 211 -8.88 -3.32 12.86
CA ASP A 211 -9.33 -1.96 12.58
C ASP A 211 -9.29 -1.06 13.83
N ASP A 212 -9.49 -1.64 15.00
CA ASP A 212 -9.45 -0.92 16.27
C ASP A 212 -8.06 -0.42 16.62
N ALA A 213 -7.02 -1.20 16.29
CA ALA A 213 -5.64 -0.76 16.45
C ALA A 213 -5.33 0.45 15.55
N VAL A 214 -5.84 0.46 14.31
CA VAL A 214 -5.71 1.60 13.39
C VAL A 214 -6.46 2.82 13.93
N ARG A 215 -7.71 2.66 14.39
CA ARG A 215 -8.49 3.75 14.99
C ARG A 215 -7.76 4.35 16.20
N ARG A 216 -7.15 3.51 17.04
CA ARG A 216 -6.38 3.96 18.22
C ARG A 216 -5.14 4.77 17.85
N VAL A 217 -4.45 4.40 16.78
CA VAL A 217 -3.33 5.22 16.24
C VAL A 217 -3.85 6.57 15.75
N ILE A 218 -4.96 6.58 15.01
CA ILE A 218 -5.57 7.83 14.51
C ILE A 218 -6.00 8.73 15.67
N ASP A 219 -6.71 8.19 16.66
CA ASP A 219 -7.11 8.90 17.89
C ASP A 219 -5.88 9.47 18.60
N ARG A 220 -4.81 8.68 18.75
CA ARG A 220 -3.57 9.12 19.38
C ARG A 220 -3.00 10.36 18.67
N VAL A 221 -2.89 10.34 17.35
CA VAL A 221 -2.36 11.47 16.57
C VAL A 221 -3.25 12.71 16.66
N ILE A 222 -4.57 12.54 16.70
CA ILE A 222 -5.52 13.66 16.74
C ILE A 222 -5.63 14.27 18.14
N ASP A 223 -5.66 13.44 19.18
CA ASP A 223 -5.98 13.86 20.56
C ASP A 223 -4.73 14.20 21.37
N GLN A 224 -3.53 13.84 20.89
CA GLN A 224 -2.30 14.26 21.54
C GLN A 224 -2.25 15.80 21.62
N PRO A 225 -2.04 16.37 22.82
CA PRO A 225 -1.82 17.79 22.96
C PRO A 225 -0.46 18.11 22.34
N TRP A 226 -0.48 18.51 21.07
CA TRP A 226 0.69 19.06 20.40
C TRP A 226 0.90 20.47 20.93
N ASP A 227 1.90 20.67 21.80
CA ASP A 227 2.33 22.02 22.08
C ASP A 227 2.77 22.65 20.75
N ARG A 228 2.23 23.82 20.41
CA ARG A 228 2.49 24.48 19.11
C ARG A 228 3.97 24.79 18.86
N GLY A 229 4.82 24.68 19.89
CA GLY A 229 6.28 24.78 19.77
C GLY A 229 7.00 23.44 19.51
N GLU A 230 6.32 22.30 19.67
CA GLU A 230 6.90 20.96 19.53
C GLU A 230 6.56 20.28 18.20
N ALA A 231 5.39 20.60 17.61
CA ALA A 231 5.02 20.08 16.30
C ALA A 231 5.74 20.83 15.16
N SER A 232 6.35 20.07 14.23
CA SER A 232 6.94 20.64 13.00
C SER A 232 5.88 21.32 12.11
N PHE A 233 6.33 22.16 11.18
CA PHE A 233 5.43 22.81 10.22
C PHE A 233 4.63 21.79 9.39
N ALA A 234 5.25 20.68 8.99
CA ALA A 234 4.59 19.60 8.27
C ALA A 234 3.47 18.95 9.09
N GLN A 235 3.69 18.70 10.39
CA GLN A 235 2.69 18.12 11.29
C GLN A 235 1.52 19.06 11.55
N GLN A 236 1.82 20.34 11.78
CA GLN A 236 0.78 21.37 11.98
C GLN A 236 -0.08 21.50 10.71
N SER A 237 0.57 21.64 9.55
CA SER A 237 -0.12 21.73 8.25
C SER A 237 -0.96 20.49 7.96
N PHE A 238 -0.45 19.30 8.31
CA PHE A 238 -1.19 18.05 8.17
C PHE A 238 -2.46 18.04 9.02
N LEU A 239 -2.37 18.41 10.30
CA LEU A 239 -3.52 18.42 11.20
C LEU A 239 -4.52 19.52 10.83
N ASP A 240 -4.06 20.71 10.49
CA ASP A 240 -4.93 21.82 10.09
C ASP A 240 -5.82 21.48 8.88
N VAL A 241 -5.30 20.69 7.95
CA VAL A 241 -6.04 20.30 6.73
C VAL A 241 -6.82 18.98 6.91
N ASN A 242 -6.29 18.01 7.66
CA ASN A 242 -6.78 16.62 7.59
C ASN A 242 -7.40 16.09 8.88
N ARG A 243 -7.33 16.84 9.99
CA ARG A 243 -7.80 16.36 11.32
C ARG A 243 -9.24 15.88 11.31
N GLU A 244 -10.18 16.64 10.73
CA GLU A 244 -11.59 16.24 10.68
C GLU A 244 -11.81 14.96 9.85
N ARG A 245 -11.09 14.84 8.73
CA ARG A 245 -11.18 13.67 7.85
C ARG A 245 -10.68 12.41 8.55
N LEU A 246 -9.56 12.51 9.27
CA LEU A 246 -9.03 11.41 10.06
C LEU A 246 -9.94 11.08 11.26
N ALA A 247 -10.48 12.09 11.94
CA ALA A 247 -11.41 11.89 13.05
C ALA A 247 -12.63 11.07 12.60
N LEU A 248 -13.19 11.36 11.43
CA LEU A 248 -14.28 10.57 10.85
C LEU A 248 -13.92 9.11 10.58
N ARG A 249 -12.63 8.78 10.36
CA ARG A 249 -12.16 7.39 10.18
C ARG A 249 -11.91 6.68 11.51
N ALA A 250 -11.57 7.43 12.55
CA ALA A 250 -11.44 6.93 13.90
C ALA A 250 -12.79 6.50 14.50
N LEU A 251 -13.90 7.11 14.04
CA LEU A 251 -15.24 6.75 14.49
C LEU A 251 -15.63 5.32 14.05
N ARG A 252 -16.20 4.57 14.99
CA ARG A 252 -16.98 3.36 14.67
C ARG A 252 -18.37 3.78 14.21
N LEU A 253 -18.75 3.40 13.00
CA LEU A 253 -20.06 3.73 12.48
C LEU A 253 -21.10 2.77 13.07
N THR A 254 -22.25 3.30 13.46
CA THR A 254 -23.38 2.48 13.90
C THR A 254 -24.39 2.31 12.77
N PRO A 255 -25.00 1.13 12.60
CA PRO A 255 -26.12 0.93 11.69
C PRO A 255 -27.26 1.92 11.94
N PRO A 256 -28.01 2.34 10.90
CA PRO A 256 -27.90 1.90 9.51
C PRO A 256 -26.75 2.58 8.76
N TYR A 257 -25.96 1.78 8.03
CA TYR A 257 -24.89 2.30 7.18
C TYR A 257 -25.44 3.01 5.94
N SER A 258 -24.90 4.20 5.64
CA SER A 258 -25.24 4.97 4.45
C SER A 258 -24.50 4.45 3.21
N GLY A 259 -25.01 4.81 2.02
CA GLY A 259 -24.30 4.54 0.77
C GLY A 259 -22.89 5.14 0.78
N GLY A 260 -21.90 4.38 0.30
CA GLY A 260 -20.49 4.74 0.36
C GLY A 260 -19.74 4.21 1.59
N THR A 261 -20.44 3.65 2.58
CA THR A 261 -19.80 3.05 3.76
C THR A 261 -19.01 1.79 3.37
N ARG A 262 -17.73 1.75 3.77
CA ARG A 262 -16.87 0.57 3.63
C ARG A 262 -17.29 -0.48 4.66
N ILE A 263 -17.54 -1.70 4.21
CA ILE A 263 -18.03 -2.78 5.06
C ILE A 263 -17.26 -4.07 4.86
N LEU A 264 -17.22 -4.87 5.91
CA LEU A 264 -16.89 -6.28 5.86
C LEU A 264 -18.19 -7.07 5.95
N VAL A 265 -18.34 -8.07 5.08
CA VAL A 265 -19.46 -9.00 5.04
C VAL A 265 -18.96 -10.38 5.44
N ASN A 266 -19.56 -10.94 6.50
CA ASN A 266 -19.33 -12.33 6.88
C ASN A 266 -20.18 -13.24 5.99
N LEU A 267 -19.51 -14.11 5.23
CA LEU A 267 -20.12 -15.04 4.30
C LEU A 267 -20.28 -16.44 4.91
N PRO A 268 -21.16 -17.29 4.36
CA PRO A 268 -21.23 -18.70 4.75
C PRO A 268 -19.86 -19.40 4.65
N GLY A 269 -19.62 -20.40 5.50
CA GLY A 269 -18.35 -21.13 5.51
C GLY A 269 -17.20 -20.41 6.24
N GLY A 270 -17.47 -19.27 6.89
CA GLY A 270 -16.47 -18.51 7.63
C GLY A 270 -15.62 -17.58 6.77
N LEU A 271 -15.93 -17.47 5.47
CA LEU A 271 -15.31 -16.53 4.55
C LEU A 271 -15.75 -15.09 4.88
N THR A 272 -14.94 -14.13 4.47
CA THR A 272 -15.27 -12.71 4.61
C THR A 272 -14.90 -11.97 3.34
N ALA A 273 -15.75 -11.04 2.91
CA ALA A 273 -15.46 -10.17 1.78
C ALA A 273 -15.63 -8.70 2.16
N THR A 274 -14.87 -7.82 1.52
CA THR A 274 -14.99 -6.38 1.72
C THR A 274 -15.63 -5.70 0.52
N GLY A 275 -16.27 -4.56 0.76
CA GLY A 275 -16.89 -3.77 -0.28
C GLY A 275 -17.55 -2.51 0.24
N VAL A 276 -18.46 -1.95 -0.55
CA VAL A 276 -19.08 -0.65 -0.27
C VAL A 276 -20.60 -0.75 -0.33
N VAL A 277 -21.27 -0.22 0.69
CA VAL A 277 -22.74 -0.12 0.73
C VAL A 277 -23.24 0.76 -0.41
N ARG A 278 -24.27 0.29 -1.13
CA ARG A 278 -25.05 1.10 -2.07
C ARG A 278 -26.31 1.65 -1.42
N GLY A 279 -26.95 0.87 -0.55
CA GLY A 279 -28.07 1.34 0.25
C GLY A 279 -28.60 0.29 1.22
N PRO A 280 -29.34 0.71 2.26
CA PRO A 280 -29.99 -0.20 3.18
C PRO A 280 -31.23 -0.85 2.53
N VAL A 281 -31.48 -2.11 2.88
CA VAL A 281 -32.72 -2.81 2.58
C VAL A 281 -33.63 -2.73 3.80
N VAL A 282 -34.76 -2.05 3.67
CA VAL A 282 -35.69 -1.81 4.78
C VAL A 282 -36.91 -2.73 4.66
N ARG A 283 -37.23 -3.46 5.73
CA ARG A 283 -38.46 -4.25 5.86
C ARG A 283 -39.15 -3.89 7.17
N GLY A 284 -40.44 -3.56 7.12
CA GLY A 284 -41.21 -3.19 8.31
C GLY A 284 -40.64 -1.98 9.07
N GLY A 285 -40.03 -1.02 8.37
CA GLY A 285 -39.42 0.18 8.97
C GLY A 285 -38.08 -0.05 9.67
N ARG A 286 -37.50 -1.25 9.59
CA ARG A 286 -36.17 -1.57 10.11
C ARG A 286 -35.24 -2.02 9.00
N THR A 287 -33.95 -1.73 9.14
CA THR A 287 -32.92 -2.24 8.23
C THR A 287 -32.80 -3.75 8.40
N ALA A 288 -33.19 -4.49 7.36
CA ALA A 288 -33.10 -5.94 7.29
C ALA A 288 -31.77 -6.41 6.68
N GLY A 289 -31.15 -5.58 5.85
CA GLY A 289 -29.89 -5.89 5.18
C GLY A 289 -29.35 -4.70 4.41
N TYR A 290 -28.36 -4.97 3.56
CA TYR A 290 -27.70 -3.98 2.72
C TYR A 290 -27.50 -4.51 1.30
N LEU A 291 -27.73 -3.64 0.33
CA LEU A 291 -27.19 -3.81 -1.02
C LEU A 291 -25.78 -3.24 -1.02
N TRP A 292 -24.81 -4.02 -1.50
CA TRP A 292 -23.41 -3.63 -1.48
C TRP A 292 -22.69 -4.10 -2.74
N ARG A 293 -21.65 -3.38 -3.14
CA ARG A 293 -20.76 -3.79 -4.23
C ARG A 293 -19.50 -4.42 -3.62
N PRO A 294 -19.20 -5.68 -3.93
CA PRO A 294 -17.93 -6.28 -3.55
C PRO A 294 -16.74 -5.65 -4.24
N ASP A 295 -15.61 -5.60 -3.55
CA ASP A 295 -14.38 -5.06 -4.12
C ASP A 295 -13.81 -5.91 -5.24
N VAL A 296 -13.89 -7.24 -5.10
CA VAL A 296 -13.50 -8.19 -6.15
C VAL A 296 -14.29 -7.98 -7.44
N ALA A 297 -15.45 -7.32 -7.36
CA ALA A 297 -16.23 -6.97 -8.54
C ALA A 297 -15.56 -5.95 -9.44
N ASP A 298 -14.53 -5.24 -8.96
CA ASP A 298 -13.71 -4.33 -9.75
C ASP A 298 -12.46 -5.00 -10.33
N LEU A 299 -12.20 -6.27 -10.05
CA LEU A 299 -11.03 -6.98 -10.59
C LEU A 299 -11.20 -7.30 -12.08
N PRO A 300 -10.11 -7.25 -12.87
CA PRO A 300 -10.12 -7.73 -14.24
C PRO A 300 -10.64 -9.17 -14.31
N GLY A 301 -11.49 -9.44 -15.30
CA GLY A 301 -12.11 -10.75 -15.49
C GLY A 301 -13.41 -10.99 -14.72
N HIS A 302 -13.67 -10.27 -13.63
CA HIS A 302 -14.90 -10.45 -12.87
C HIS A 302 -16.14 -10.08 -13.71
N PRO A 303 -17.26 -10.84 -13.67
CA PRO A 303 -18.49 -10.52 -14.40
C PRO A 303 -19.08 -9.12 -14.09
N GLY A 304 -18.86 -8.64 -12.88
CA GLY A 304 -19.23 -7.32 -12.39
C GLY A 304 -18.26 -6.17 -12.75
N HIS A 305 -17.10 -6.46 -13.35
CA HIS A 305 -16.05 -5.45 -13.62
C HIS A 305 -16.55 -4.30 -14.50
N ARG A 306 -17.29 -4.63 -15.56
CA ARG A 306 -17.88 -3.64 -16.48
C ARG A 306 -19.32 -3.25 -16.12
N ARG A 307 -19.79 -3.61 -14.92
CA ARG A 307 -21.17 -3.37 -14.44
C ARG A 307 -21.14 -2.61 -13.11
N PRO A 308 -21.08 -1.27 -13.12
CA PRO A 308 -20.98 -0.46 -11.89
C PRO A 308 -22.14 -0.64 -10.91
N ASP A 309 -23.29 -1.06 -11.43
CA ASP A 309 -24.55 -1.37 -10.74
C ASP A 309 -24.61 -2.79 -10.17
N TYR A 310 -23.59 -3.63 -10.42
CA TYR A 310 -23.49 -4.95 -9.82
C TYR A 310 -23.41 -4.83 -8.29
N VAL A 311 -24.40 -5.42 -7.62
CA VAL A 311 -24.56 -5.44 -6.17
C VAL A 311 -25.02 -6.81 -5.69
N LEU A 312 -24.62 -7.16 -4.46
CA LEU A 312 -25.07 -8.30 -3.72
C LEU A 312 -25.91 -7.86 -2.51
N HIS A 313 -26.69 -8.80 -1.98
CA HIS A 313 -27.44 -8.62 -0.73
C HIS A 313 -26.69 -9.28 0.42
N ALA A 314 -26.61 -8.61 1.56
CA ALA A 314 -26.18 -9.19 2.82
C ALA A 314 -27.18 -8.83 3.93
N ASP A 315 -27.43 -9.76 4.85
CA ASP A 315 -28.29 -9.53 5.99
C ASP A 315 -27.62 -8.58 6.99
N ALA A 316 -28.41 -7.83 7.77
CA ALA A 316 -27.88 -6.75 8.61
C ALA A 316 -26.89 -7.23 9.69
N ASP A 317 -27.03 -8.46 10.16
CA ASP A 317 -26.15 -9.11 11.16
C ASP A 317 -24.84 -9.64 10.56
N GLN A 318 -24.75 -9.76 9.23
CA GLN A 318 -23.54 -10.17 8.51
C GLN A 318 -22.60 -9.00 8.23
N VAL A 319 -23.07 -7.75 8.39
CA VAL A 319 -22.40 -6.55 7.92
C VAL A 319 -21.88 -5.71 9.08
N ARG A 320 -20.59 -5.35 9.02
CA ARG A 320 -19.98 -4.37 9.93
C ARG A 320 -19.16 -3.33 9.17
N ASP A 321 -19.03 -2.13 9.72
CA ASP A 321 -18.09 -1.14 9.19
C ASP A 321 -16.65 -1.66 9.33
N THR A 322 -15.78 -1.26 8.42
CA THR A 322 -14.39 -1.73 8.44
C THR A 322 -13.40 -0.70 7.90
N LEU A 323 -12.17 -0.78 8.39
CA LEU A 323 -10.97 -0.15 7.84
C LEU A 323 -10.11 -1.17 7.08
N ALA A 324 -10.61 -2.36 6.78
CA ALA A 324 -9.92 -3.30 5.90
C ALA A 324 -9.67 -2.66 4.52
N ALA A 325 -8.49 -2.93 3.98
CA ALA A 325 -8.13 -2.53 2.61
C ALA A 325 -9.09 -3.18 1.61
N LYS A 326 -9.08 -2.65 0.37
CA LYS A 326 -9.83 -3.25 -0.74
C LYS A 326 -9.50 -4.73 -0.82
N ASP A 327 -10.51 -5.59 -0.93
CA ASP A 327 -10.25 -6.98 -1.31
C ASP A 327 -9.79 -6.98 -2.77
N THR A 328 -8.48 -7.16 -2.92
CA THR A 328 -7.77 -7.16 -4.18
C THR A 328 -7.56 -8.56 -4.73
N ALA A 329 -8.06 -9.60 -4.03
CA ALA A 329 -7.78 -11.01 -4.30
C ALA A 329 -6.29 -11.20 -4.61
N VAL A 330 -5.42 -10.90 -3.65
CA VAL A 330 -3.97 -11.20 -3.69
C VAL A 330 -3.47 -11.69 -2.35
N ASP A 331 -4.09 -11.22 -1.26
CA ASP A 331 -3.78 -11.62 0.11
C ASP A 331 -4.85 -12.59 0.65
N GLY A 332 -4.41 -13.59 1.43
CA GLY A 332 -5.30 -14.50 2.14
C GLY A 332 -5.63 -15.81 1.40
N PRO A 333 -6.47 -16.67 1.98
CA PRO A 333 -6.76 -18.02 1.45
C PRO A 333 -7.47 -17.99 0.09
N ASP A 334 -8.10 -16.87 -0.26
CA ASP A 334 -8.84 -16.67 -1.51
C ASP A 334 -8.02 -15.89 -2.57
N GLY A 335 -6.77 -15.52 -2.25
CA GLY A 335 -5.84 -14.91 -3.20
C GLY A 335 -5.34 -15.91 -4.26
N PRO A 336 -5.09 -15.48 -5.51
CA PRO A 336 -4.51 -16.32 -6.54
C PRO A 336 -3.11 -16.76 -6.12
N VAL A 337 -2.88 -18.06 -6.21
CA VAL A 337 -1.55 -18.66 -6.00
C VAL A 337 -0.54 -18.13 -7.02
N VAL A 338 -1.01 -17.71 -8.20
CA VAL A 338 -0.21 -17.19 -9.30
C VAL A 338 -0.93 -16.00 -9.93
N LEU A 339 -0.25 -14.87 -10.09
CA LEU A 339 -0.81 -13.70 -10.78
C LEU A 339 -0.92 -13.96 -12.28
N THR A 340 -2.03 -13.55 -12.91
CA THR A 340 -2.29 -13.85 -14.32
C THR A 340 -2.55 -12.61 -15.15
N PHE A 341 -2.87 -12.81 -16.43
CA PHE A 341 -3.11 -11.75 -17.39
C PHE A 341 -4.10 -10.69 -16.85
N GLY A 342 -3.61 -9.46 -16.74
CA GLY A 342 -4.38 -8.32 -16.25
C GLY A 342 -4.19 -8.01 -14.76
N ALA A 343 -3.53 -8.87 -13.99
CA ALA A 343 -3.14 -8.55 -12.62
C ALA A 343 -2.18 -7.35 -12.62
N THR A 344 -2.19 -6.56 -11.55
CA THR A 344 -1.27 -5.41 -11.39
C THR A 344 -0.29 -5.66 -10.26
N ILE A 345 0.95 -5.22 -10.47
CA ILE A 345 2.05 -5.37 -9.53
C ILE A 345 2.81 -4.05 -9.39
N ALA A 346 3.52 -3.92 -8.27
CA ALA A 346 4.66 -3.03 -8.12
C ALA A 346 5.95 -3.85 -8.12
N THR A 347 7.07 -3.30 -8.57
CA THR A 347 8.37 -3.99 -8.43
C THR A 347 9.00 -3.65 -7.10
N VAL A 348 9.68 -4.60 -6.46
CA VAL A 348 10.30 -4.40 -5.15
C VAL A 348 11.38 -3.33 -5.19
N ASP A 349 12.33 -3.44 -6.12
CA ASP A 349 13.50 -2.56 -6.22
C ASP A 349 14.02 -2.37 -7.65
N ASP A 350 13.27 -2.82 -8.65
CA ASP A 350 13.65 -2.67 -10.05
C ASP A 350 13.65 -1.19 -10.45
N PRO A 351 14.79 -0.60 -10.84
CA PRO A 351 14.88 0.83 -11.13
C PRO A 351 14.18 1.22 -12.44
N ARG A 352 13.81 0.28 -13.31
CA ARG A 352 13.30 0.55 -14.66
C ARG A 352 11.86 1.06 -14.66
N PHE A 353 11.02 0.60 -13.73
CA PHE A 353 9.61 1.01 -13.63
C PHE A 353 9.04 0.70 -12.24
N ASP A 354 7.99 1.42 -11.79
CA ASP A 354 7.38 1.18 -10.48
C ASP A 354 6.24 0.18 -10.50
N ARG A 355 5.35 0.33 -11.47
CA ARG A 355 4.13 -0.47 -11.57
C ARG A 355 3.94 -1.02 -12.96
N GLY A 356 3.34 -2.20 -13.03
CA GLY A 356 3.07 -2.87 -14.29
C GLY A 356 1.87 -3.80 -14.23
N THR A 357 1.45 -4.24 -15.41
CA THR A 357 0.44 -5.26 -15.60
C THR A 357 1.10 -6.56 -15.99
N VAL A 358 0.70 -7.65 -15.35
CA VAL A 358 1.16 -9.00 -15.68
C VAL A 358 0.55 -9.41 -17.01
N LEU A 359 1.40 -9.75 -17.97
CA LEU A 359 1.00 -10.33 -19.26
C LEU A 359 0.99 -11.85 -19.20
N ARG A 360 2.00 -12.44 -18.56
CA ARG A 360 2.17 -13.90 -18.45
C ARG A 360 2.76 -14.29 -17.10
N ALA A 361 2.38 -15.47 -16.62
CA ALA A 361 3.10 -16.20 -15.60
C ALA A 361 3.78 -17.39 -16.25
N VAL A 362 5.06 -17.61 -15.98
CA VAL A 362 5.88 -18.60 -16.68
C VAL A 362 6.69 -19.37 -15.65
N ASP A 363 6.76 -20.69 -15.83
CA ASP A 363 7.77 -21.51 -15.18
C ASP A 363 9.12 -21.35 -15.90
N ASP A 364 10.01 -20.54 -15.34
CA ASP A 364 11.36 -20.30 -15.84
C ASP A 364 12.36 -21.18 -15.09
N ALA A 365 12.55 -22.41 -15.60
CA ALA A 365 13.45 -23.42 -15.06
C ALA A 365 13.16 -23.82 -13.59
N GLY A 366 11.89 -24.02 -13.26
CA GLY A 366 11.43 -24.40 -11.93
C GLY A 366 11.19 -23.21 -11.00
N ARG A 367 11.19 -21.98 -11.53
CA ARG A 367 10.92 -20.74 -10.78
C ARG A 367 9.81 -19.95 -11.45
N LEU A 368 8.86 -19.49 -10.65
CA LEU A 368 7.77 -18.65 -11.13
C LEU A 368 8.31 -17.26 -11.48
N ALA A 369 8.09 -16.85 -12.72
CA ALA A 369 8.42 -15.52 -13.22
C ALA A 369 7.21 -14.90 -13.92
N TYR A 370 7.19 -13.57 -13.99
CA TYR A 370 6.15 -12.81 -14.65
C TYR A 370 6.73 -11.98 -15.80
N ASP A 371 6.10 -12.08 -16.97
CA ASP A 371 6.27 -11.08 -18.03
C ASP A 371 5.39 -9.88 -17.68
N VAL A 372 6.01 -8.76 -17.34
CA VAL A 372 5.33 -7.55 -16.89
C VAL A 372 5.48 -6.44 -17.93
N GLN A 373 4.37 -5.78 -18.23
CA GLN A 373 4.33 -4.56 -19.03
C GLN A 373 4.22 -3.35 -18.09
N PRO A 374 5.20 -2.42 -18.09
CA PRO A 374 5.11 -1.19 -17.31
C PRO A 374 3.88 -0.35 -17.68
N ILE A 375 3.27 0.30 -16.69
CA ILE A 375 2.13 1.20 -16.93
C ILE A 375 2.56 2.42 -17.77
N ASP A 376 3.75 2.94 -17.50
CA ASP A 376 4.26 4.17 -18.14
C ASP A 376 4.90 3.92 -19.52
N ASP A 377 5.18 2.66 -19.86
CA ASP A 377 5.70 2.27 -21.17
C ASP A 377 5.10 0.93 -21.65
N PRO A 378 3.96 0.95 -22.36
CA PRO A 378 3.30 -0.26 -22.83
C PRO A 378 4.05 -0.97 -23.98
N ARG A 379 5.18 -0.43 -24.48
CA ARG A 379 5.91 -1.03 -25.60
C ARG A 379 6.95 -2.05 -25.18
N VAL A 380 7.34 -2.02 -23.91
CA VAL A 380 8.36 -2.90 -23.35
C VAL A 380 7.74 -3.96 -22.46
N CYS A 381 8.44 -5.08 -22.33
CA CYS A 381 8.10 -6.14 -21.42
C CYS A 381 9.36 -6.61 -20.71
N TYR A 382 9.25 -6.77 -19.39
CA TYR A 382 10.34 -7.24 -18.54
C TYR A 382 9.91 -8.53 -17.86
N ARG A 383 10.80 -9.52 -17.87
CA ARG A 383 10.62 -10.72 -17.06
C ARG A 383 11.19 -10.48 -15.67
N LEU A 384 10.36 -10.71 -14.64
CA LEU A 384 10.71 -10.55 -13.22
C LEU A 384 10.47 -11.86 -12.47
N ASP A 385 11.32 -12.16 -11.50
CA ASP A 385 11.08 -13.28 -10.57
C ASP A 385 9.89 -12.96 -9.65
N VAL A 386 9.16 -13.98 -9.19
CA VAL A 386 8.04 -13.81 -8.24
C VAL A 386 8.46 -13.06 -6.98
N HIS A 387 9.71 -13.21 -6.52
CA HIS A 387 10.21 -12.51 -5.34
C HIS A 387 10.51 -11.03 -5.59
N ASP A 388 10.55 -10.59 -6.85
CA ASP A 388 10.82 -9.19 -7.24
C ASP A 388 9.55 -8.38 -7.49
N VAL A 389 8.38 -8.97 -7.27
CA VAL A 389 7.08 -8.33 -7.46
C VAL A 389 6.29 -8.25 -6.15
N ILE A 390 5.56 -7.14 -6.00
CA ILE A 390 4.58 -6.91 -4.96
C ILE A 390 3.21 -6.93 -5.63
N PRO A 391 2.36 -7.95 -5.37
CA PRO A 391 1.00 -7.98 -5.89
C PRO A 391 0.21 -6.75 -5.43
N LEU A 392 -0.43 -6.03 -6.36
CA LEU A 392 -1.33 -4.92 -6.03
C LEU A 392 -2.80 -5.32 -6.22
N THR A 393 -3.12 -5.93 -7.36
CA THR A 393 -4.45 -6.47 -7.63
C THR A 393 -4.37 -7.76 -8.43
N GLY A 394 -5.16 -8.75 -8.04
CA GLY A 394 -5.30 -10.00 -8.78
C GLY A 394 -6.27 -9.87 -9.94
N THR A 395 -6.81 -11.01 -10.33
CA THR A 395 -7.81 -11.14 -11.41
C THR A 395 -8.85 -12.16 -11.00
N ALA A 396 -10.07 -12.02 -11.52
CA ALA A 396 -11.18 -12.93 -11.24
C ALA A 396 -11.78 -13.48 -12.55
N TRP A 397 -10.94 -14.02 -13.43
CA TRP A 397 -11.39 -14.68 -14.65
C TRP A 397 -12.16 -15.96 -14.30
N PRO A 398 -13.42 -16.15 -14.74
CA PRO A 398 -14.20 -17.33 -14.33
C PRO A 398 -13.61 -18.65 -14.86
N THR A 399 -13.11 -18.65 -16.10
CA THR A 399 -12.57 -19.84 -16.77
C THR A 399 -11.34 -19.48 -17.61
N ILE A 400 -10.52 -20.48 -17.94
CA ILE A 400 -9.34 -20.29 -18.79
C ILE A 400 -9.75 -19.77 -20.18
N ASP A 401 -10.86 -20.21 -20.74
CA ASP A 401 -11.33 -19.74 -22.05
C ASP A 401 -11.66 -18.25 -22.06
N ARG A 402 -12.21 -17.71 -20.97
CA ARG A 402 -12.48 -16.27 -20.84
C ARG A 402 -11.19 -15.46 -20.75
N LEU A 403 -10.21 -15.99 -20.03
CA LEU A 403 -8.87 -15.42 -19.94
C LEU A 403 -8.19 -15.40 -21.32
N LEU A 404 -8.21 -16.52 -22.05
CA LEU A 404 -7.63 -16.63 -23.40
C LEU A 404 -8.30 -15.65 -24.38
N LEU A 405 -9.63 -15.54 -24.35
CA LEU A 405 -10.35 -14.59 -25.19
C LEU A 405 -9.92 -13.14 -24.91
N ALA A 406 -9.70 -12.78 -23.64
CA ALA A 406 -9.22 -11.44 -23.29
C ALA A 406 -7.80 -11.20 -23.82
N ARG A 407 -6.92 -12.19 -23.73
CA ARG A 407 -5.56 -12.11 -24.26
C ARG A 407 -5.51 -11.98 -25.78
N ASP A 408 -6.39 -12.68 -26.48
CA ASP A 408 -6.48 -12.60 -27.94
C ASP A 408 -6.82 -11.17 -28.40
N ILE A 409 -7.69 -10.48 -27.65
CA ILE A 409 -8.01 -9.06 -27.88
C ILE A 409 -6.75 -8.19 -27.75
N ASP A 410 -5.96 -8.42 -26.72
CA ASP A 410 -4.73 -7.67 -26.43
C ASP A 410 -3.48 -8.23 -27.13
N ARG A 411 -3.66 -9.23 -28.02
CA ARG A 411 -2.62 -9.87 -28.82
C ARG A 411 -1.45 -10.41 -27.98
N VAL A 412 -1.76 -11.06 -26.86
CA VAL A 412 -0.79 -11.71 -25.97
C VAL A 412 -0.78 -13.22 -26.23
N PRO A 413 0.06 -13.72 -27.17
CA PRO A 413 0.09 -15.14 -27.50
C PRO A 413 0.59 -15.99 -26.33
N LEU A 414 0.21 -17.26 -26.35
CA LEU A 414 0.70 -18.28 -25.43
C LEU A 414 2.17 -18.59 -25.71
N ILE A 415 2.91 -18.97 -24.66
CA ILE A 415 4.29 -19.46 -24.77
C ILE A 415 4.46 -20.79 -24.02
N PRO A 416 5.46 -21.62 -24.39
CA PRO A 416 5.84 -22.79 -23.60
C PRO A 416 6.09 -22.46 -22.12
N GLY A 417 5.65 -23.33 -21.22
CA GLY A 417 5.84 -23.19 -19.77
C GLY A 417 4.93 -22.15 -19.11
N GLU A 418 4.01 -21.55 -19.86
CA GLU A 418 3.08 -20.57 -19.31
C GLU A 418 2.02 -21.20 -18.39
N ILE A 419 1.82 -20.58 -17.23
CA ILE A 419 0.81 -20.95 -16.23
C ILE A 419 -0.36 -19.98 -16.34
N LEU A 420 -1.57 -20.52 -16.45
CA LEU A 420 -2.82 -19.76 -16.50
C LEU A 420 -3.68 -20.17 -15.31
N VAL A 421 -4.19 -19.18 -14.58
CA VAL A 421 -5.09 -19.39 -13.43
C VAL A 421 -6.38 -18.60 -13.64
N ALA A 422 -7.49 -19.30 -13.53
CA ALA A 422 -8.83 -18.77 -13.44
C ALA A 422 -9.48 -19.26 -12.15
N VAL A 423 -10.60 -18.67 -11.74
CA VAL A 423 -11.26 -18.99 -10.47
C VAL A 423 -11.65 -20.48 -10.38
N ARG A 424 -12.02 -21.08 -11.51
CA ARG A 424 -12.47 -22.49 -11.57
C ARG A 424 -11.43 -23.47 -12.09
N GLU A 425 -10.29 -23.00 -12.60
CA GLU A 425 -9.41 -23.82 -13.43
C GLU A 425 -7.98 -23.30 -13.36
N VAL A 426 -7.01 -24.22 -13.34
CA VAL A 426 -5.61 -23.95 -13.63
C VAL A 426 -5.25 -24.66 -14.92
N ALA A 427 -4.41 -24.04 -15.74
CA ALA A 427 -3.86 -24.66 -16.92
C ALA A 427 -2.36 -24.37 -17.06
N VAL A 428 -1.62 -25.31 -17.63
CA VAL A 428 -0.21 -25.13 -17.97
C VAL A 428 -0.02 -25.42 -19.46
N MET A 429 0.73 -24.56 -20.13
CA MET A 429 1.17 -24.76 -21.51
C MET A 429 2.40 -25.66 -21.53
N PRO A 430 2.30 -26.90 -22.04
CA PRO A 430 3.47 -27.76 -22.16
C PRO A 430 4.48 -27.18 -23.16
N ASP A 431 5.70 -27.73 -23.16
CA ASP A 431 6.75 -27.37 -24.11
C ASP A 431 6.45 -27.97 -25.49
N VAL A 432 5.57 -27.29 -26.24
CA VAL A 432 5.13 -27.65 -27.59
C VAL A 432 5.27 -26.46 -28.53
N ASP A 433 5.73 -26.70 -29.76
CA ASP A 433 5.96 -25.67 -30.79
C ASP A 433 5.14 -25.98 -32.07
N PRO A 434 4.20 -25.11 -32.50
CA PRO A 434 3.81 -23.86 -31.84
C PRO A 434 2.91 -24.09 -30.61
N PRO A 435 2.97 -23.21 -29.59
CA PRO A 435 2.06 -23.24 -28.46
C PRO A 435 0.63 -22.93 -28.94
N VAL A 436 -0.32 -23.81 -28.61
CA VAL A 436 -1.73 -23.69 -29.05
C VAL A 436 -2.68 -24.01 -27.89
N ALA A 437 -3.81 -23.30 -27.82
CA ALA A 437 -4.78 -23.44 -26.71
C ALA A 437 -5.30 -24.89 -26.51
N GLY A 438 -5.37 -25.68 -27.59
CA GLY A 438 -5.77 -27.10 -27.52
C GLY A 438 -4.76 -28.03 -26.85
N ALA A 439 -3.52 -27.59 -26.63
CA ALA A 439 -2.48 -28.35 -25.95
C ALA A 439 -2.43 -28.08 -24.43
N LEU A 440 -3.23 -27.13 -23.91
CA LEU A 440 -3.26 -26.81 -22.49
C LEU A 440 -3.68 -28.02 -21.65
N VAL A 441 -2.86 -28.35 -20.66
CA VAL A 441 -3.21 -29.31 -19.62
C VAL A 441 -4.00 -28.56 -18.55
N ARG A 442 -5.27 -28.92 -18.36
CA ARG A 442 -6.20 -28.23 -17.45
C ARG A 442 -6.54 -29.08 -16.23
N GLU A 443 -6.65 -28.42 -15.09
CA GLU A 443 -7.14 -28.99 -13.84
C GLU A 443 -8.26 -28.11 -13.29
N ALA A 444 -9.36 -28.74 -12.88
CA ALA A 444 -10.49 -28.02 -12.30
C ALA A 444 -10.24 -27.70 -10.82
N LEU A 445 -10.56 -26.49 -10.42
CA LEU A 445 -10.57 -26.01 -9.04
C LEU A 445 -12.01 -25.98 -8.50
N LEU A 446 -12.13 -26.18 -7.19
CA LEU A 446 -13.38 -25.94 -6.47
C LEU A 446 -13.32 -24.53 -5.88
N SER A 447 -14.06 -23.57 -6.46
CA SER A 447 -14.31 -22.29 -5.81
C SER A 447 -15.65 -22.33 -5.08
N ALA A 448 -15.62 -22.14 -3.76
CA ALA A 448 -16.82 -21.96 -2.94
C ALA A 448 -17.19 -20.48 -2.78
N ASP A 449 -16.32 -19.55 -3.20
CA ASP A 449 -16.54 -18.12 -3.04
C ASP A 449 -17.38 -17.56 -4.18
N ARG A 450 -18.64 -17.27 -3.85
CA ARG A 450 -19.63 -16.69 -4.77
C ARG A 450 -19.45 -15.20 -4.99
N VAL A 451 -18.65 -14.53 -4.17
CA VAL A 451 -18.33 -13.13 -4.38
C VAL A 451 -17.29 -13.01 -5.48
N LEU A 452 -16.30 -13.93 -5.51
CA LEU A 452 -15.30 -14.01 -6.58
C LEU A 452 -15.83 -14.68 -7.86
N ASP A 453 -16.71 -15.68 -7.73
CA ASP A 453 -17.34 -16.38 -8.85
C ASP A 453 -18.87 -16.45 -8.71
N PRO A 454 -19.60 -15.39 -9.12
CA PRO A 454 -21.05 -15.34 -8.96
C PRO A 454 -21.81 -16.33 -9.84
N ASP A 455 -21.16 -16.83 -10.90
CA ASP A 455 -21.75 -17.79 -11.83
C ASP A 455 -21.43 -19.23 -11.42
N ALA A 456 -20.80 -19.46 -10.25
CA ALA A 456 -20.41 -20.79 -9.80
C ALA A 456 -21.65 -21.71 -9.74
N PRO A 457 -21.61 -22.91 -10.34
CA PRO A 457 -22.75 -23.83 -10.29
C PRO A 457 -23.07 -24.14 -8.83
N PHE A 458 -24.37 -24.13 -8.48
CA PHE A 458 -24.84 -24.59 -7.17
C PHE A 458 -24.46 -26.07 -7.03
N TRP A 459 -23.35 -26.37 -6.37
CA TRP A 459 -23.15 -27.70 -5.85
C TRP A 459 -24.14 -27.89 -4.71
N PRO A 460 -24.92 -28.98 -4.65
CA PRO A 460 -25.79 -29.20 -3.51
C PRO A 460 -24.88 -29.32 -2.28
N ALA A 461 -24.94 -28.30 -1.40
CA ALA A 461 -24.75 -28.55 0.01
C ALA A 461 -25.63 -29.76 0.36
N HIS A 462 -25.12 -30.62 1.24
CA HIS A 462 -25.87 -31.71 1.86
C HIS A 462 -27.36 -31.38 2.09
N PRO A 463 -28.24 -32.39 2.02
CA PRO A 463 -29.64 -32.22 1.66
C PRO A 463 -30.42 -31.33 2.65
N ALA A 464 -31.23 -30.46 2.04
CA ALA A 464 -32.46 -29.86 2.55
C ALA A 464 -32.38 -28.97 3.81
N PHE A 465 -32.20 -27.67 3.57
CA PHE A 465 -33.20 -26.72 4.05
C PHE A 465 -34.13 -26.38 2.88
N SER A 466 -35.12 -27.26 2.67
CA SER A 466 -36.33 -26.90 1.94
C SER A 466 -37.14 -25.95 2.82
N ASP A 467 -37.30 -24.72 2.34
CA ASP A 467 -38.60 -24.05 2.17
C ASP A 467 -38.42 -22.52 2.24
N VAL A 468 -38.22 -21.91 1.08
CA VAL A 468 -38.68 -20.54 0.83
C VAL A 468 -39.58 -20.59 -0.41
N PRO A 469 -40.83 -20.11 -0.34
CA PRO A 469 -41.72 -20.14 -1.50
C PRO A 469 -41.16 -19.26 -2.62
N GLN A 470 -41.09 -19.81 -3.83
CA GLN A 470 -40.90 -19.04 -5.05
C GLN A 470 -41.99 -17.97 -5.15
N ALA A 471 -41.58 -16.69 -5.14
CA ALA A 471 -42.46 -15.61 -5.52
C ALA A 471 -42.79 -15.76 -7.02
N ALA A 472 -44.07 -15.89 -7.29
CA ALA A 472 -44.63 -16.05 -8.62
C ALA A 472 -44.27 -14.88 -9.53
N ASP A 473 -44.12 -15.24 -10.80
CA ASP A 473 -44.24 -14.43 -12.00
C ASP A 473 -45.31 -13.33 -11.86
N VAL A 474 -44.92 -12.06 -12.00
CA VAL A 474 -45.85 -10.93 -12.14
C VAL A 474 -45.44 -10.11 -13.37
N SER A 475 -45.72 -10.67 -14.54
CA SER A 475 -46.11 -9.87 -15.69
C SER A 475 -47.49 -9.26 -15.43
N GLY A 476 -47.54 -7.96 -15.14
CA GLY A 476 -48.81 -7.23 -15.05
C GLY A 476 -48.73 -5.94 -14.23
N LEU A 477 -48.27 -4.85 -14.84
CA LEU A 477 -48.52 -3.49 -14.34
C LEU A 477 -49.59 -2.81 -15.20
N PRO A 478 -50.62 -2.17 -14.61
CA PRO A 478 -51.57 -1.32 -15.33
C PRO A 478 -50.95 0.06 -15.62
N PRO A 479 -51.44 0.81 -16.63
CA PRO A 479 -50.88 2.11 -16.98
C PRO A 479 -51.26 3.15 -15.92
N VAL A 480 -50.26 3.83 -15.37
CA VAL A 480 -50.48 4.96 -14.46
C VAL A 480 -50.72 6.23 -15.29
N ALA A 481 -51.94 6.76 -15.18
CA ALA A 481 -52.34 8.06 -15.68
C ALA A 481 -51.67 9.21 -14.89
N GLY A 482 -51.50 10.34 -15.57
CA GLY A 482 -50.65 11.45 -15.19
C GLY A 482 -50.94 12.13 -13.85
N ALA A 483 -49.86 12.62 -13.25
CA ALA A 483 -49.88 13.71 -12.28
C ALA A 483 -48.86 14.75 -12.74
N THR A 484 -49.37 15.93 -13.07
CA THR A 484 -48.64 17.17 -13.37
C THR A 484 -47.75 17.56 -12.20
N GLY A 485 -46.44 17.61 -12.42
CA GLY A 485 -45.47 18.16 -11.47
C GLY A 485 -45.54 19.70 -11.41
N PRO A 486 -45.20 20.32 -10.26
CA PRO A 486 -45.10 21.77 -10.12
C PRO A 486 -43.87 22.32 -10.88
N PRO A 487 -43.86 23.63 -11.22
CA PRO A 487 -42.86 24.20 -12.12
C PRO A 487 -41.44 24.12 -11.54
N GLY A 488 -40.50 23.73 -12.41
CA GLY A 488 -39.10 23.51 -12.07
C GLY A 488 -38.41 24.76 -11.52
N ILE A 489 -37.65 24.55 -10.45
CA ILE A 489 -36.64 25.51 -9.96
C ILE A 489 -35.54 25.57 -11.01
N PRO A 490 -35.17 26.75 -11.54
CA PRO A 490 -34.08 26.87 -12.50
C PRO A 490 -32.76 26.50 -11.83
N SER A 491 -31.95 25.70 -12.52
CA SER A 491 -30.61 25.32 -12.09
C SER A 491 -29.74 26.57 -11.84
N PRO A 492 -28.94 26.60 -10.77
CA PRO A 492 -28.00 27.68 -10.52
C PRO A 492 -26.96 27.71 -11.66
N ARG A 493 -26.87 28.86 -12.34
CA ARG A 493 -25.78 29.15 -13.27
C ARG A 493 -24.51 29.40 -12.47
N LEU A 494 -23.47 28.61 -12.71
CA LEU A 494 -22.11 28.93 -12.28
C LEU A 494 -21.65 30.20 -13.02
N PRO A 495 -20.93 31.12 -12.35
CA PRO A 495 -20.34 32.28 -13.02
C PRO A 495 -19.28 31.81 -14.03
N GLU A 496 -19.32 32.39 -15.23
CA GLU A 496 -18.30 32.20 -16.25
C GLU A 496 -16.93 32.70 -15.72
N PRO A 497 -15.84 31.97 -15.99
CA PRO A 497 -14.50 32.43 -15.64
C PRO A 497 -14.15 33.71 -16.42
N PRO A 498 -13.40 34.65 -15.82
CA PRO A 498 -12.97 35.85 -16.51
C PRO A 498 -12.08 35.49 -17.71
N GLU A 499 -12.36 36.13 -18.85
CA GLU A 499 -11.51 36.09 -20.04
C GLU A 499 -10.09 36.49 -19.67
N GLY A 500 -9.15 35.54 -19.83
CA GLY A 500 -7.74 35.78 -19.61
C GLY A 500 -7.17 36.79 -20.63
N PRO A 501 -6.14 37.57 -20.25
CA PRO A 501 -5.54 38.53 -21.16
C PRO A 501 -4.84 37.79 -22.32
N GLY A 502 -5.15 38.21 -23.55
CA GLY A 502 -4.60 37.66 -24.77
C GLY A 502 -3.08 37.78 -24.81
N PHE A 503 -2.40 36.63 -24.88
CA PHE A 503 -0.99 36.57 -25.22
C PHE A 503 -0.82 36.86 -26.71
N GLY A 504 -0.30 38.05 -27.00
CA GLY A 504 0.13 38.43 -28.34
C GLY A 504 1.31 37.58 -28.81
N ALA A 505 1.27 37.21 -30.08
CA ALA A 505 2.33 36.53 -30.79
C ALA A 505 3.62 37.36 -30.78
N MET A 506 4.70 36.81 -30.23
CA MET A 506 6.07 37.25 -30.52
C MET A 506 6.63 36.33 -31.60
N GLY A 507 6.84 36.92 -32.78
CA GLY A 507 7.57 36.28 -33.88
C GLY A 507 9.07 36.19 -33.58
N PRO A 508 9.81 35.40 -34.37
CA PRO A 508 11.23 35.21 -34.19
C PRO A 508 12.01 36.30 -34.94
N ASP A 509 13.00 36.90 -34.29
CA ASP A 509 14.12 37.55 -34.97
C ASP A 509 15.37 37.46 -34.09
N LEU A 510 16.39 36.79 -34.65
CA LEU A 510 17.84 36.77 -34.38
C LEU A 510 18.38 36.29 -33.01
#